data_AF-A0A2V8W9V7-F1
#
_entry.id   AF-A0A2V8W9V7-F1
#
_cell.length_a   1.000
_cell.length_b   1.000
_cell.length_c   1.000
_cell.angle_alpha   90.00
_cell.angle_beta   90.00
_cell.angle_gamma   90.00
#
_symmetry.space_group_name_H-M   'P 1'
#
loop_
_entity.id
_entity.type
_entity.pdbx_description
1 polymer ?
#
loop_
_entity_poly.entity_id
_entity_poly.type
_entity_poly.pdbx_seq_one_letter_code
_entity_poly.pdbx_strand_id
1 'polypeptide(L)'
;MATLSATPQLPPGQSPSANNYPRIQIFPCRGTLHRAPLSFPSRNSRFPSPIPISETLRLSPQFAARELRFIGALPNEDKHPAIDFTYPSCDALFQLKSQGRKLGSSLSDGAYSKMSEAIEADRTPNLFALHYEPETWRVRNLILVLRFSYSLSVIKKRNPLRPKAERHDWVGCTILLGEILQEAKILIISDGVASPAADVRKRYR
;
A
#
# COMPACT_ATOMS: atom_id res chain seq x y z
N MET A 1 -32.19 32.91 48.05
CA MET A 1 -32.00 33.17 46.61
C MET A 1 -30.67 33.85 46.43
N ALA A 2 -29.63 33.11 46.06
CA ALA A 2 -28.29 33.63 45.85
C ALA A 2 -27.80 33.12 44.49
N THR A 3 -27.68 34.02 43.53
CA THR A 3 -27.14 33.77 42.20
C THR A 3 -25.65 34.10 42.26
N LEU A 4 -24.78 33.10 42.19
CA LEU A 4 -23.36 33.26 41.97
C LEU A 4 -23.09 33.02 40.48
N SER A 5 -22.80 34.09 39.73
CA SER A 5 -22.13 33.99 38.43
C SER A 5 -20.63 33.95 38.67
N ALA A 6 -19.99 32.84 38.29
CA ALA A 6 -18.54 32.73 38.25
C ALA A 6 -18.13 32.29 36.85
N THR A 7 -17.56 33.23 36.10
CA THR A 7 -16.82 32.96 34.86
C THR A 7 -15.42 32.47 35.24
N PRO A 8 -14.94 31.31 34.77
CA PRO A 8 -13.55 30.92 35.03
C PRO A 8 -12.63 31.67 34.06
N GLN A 9 -11.76 32.53 34.60
CA GLN A 9 -10.57 33.01 33.90
C GLN A 9 -9.49 31.91 33.89
N LEU A 10 -8.94 31.59 32.71
CA LEU A 10 -7.77 30.73 32.58
C LEU A 10 -6.47 31.49 32.92
N PRO A 11 -5.46 30.83 33.51
CA PRO A 11 -4.17 31.44 33.81
C PRO A 11 -3.34 31.67 32.54
N PRO A 12 -2.55 32.77 32.45
CA PRO A 12 -1.66 33.03 31.33
C PRO A 12 -0.33 32.27 31.52
N GLY A 13 0.19 31.66 30.45
CA GLY A 13 1.59 31.21 30.42
C GLY A 13 1.86 29.73 30.13
N GLN A 14 1.04 29.05 29.33
CA GLN A 14 1.48 27.81 28.67
C GLN A 14 1.33 27.94 27.16
N SER A 15 2.45 28.13 26.47
CA SER A 15 2.57 27.81 25.06
C SER A 15 2.10 26.37 24.84
N PRO A 16 1.19 26.08 23.89
CA PRO A 16 0.87 24.70 23.56
C PRO A 16 2.14 24.06 22.97
N SER A 17 2.84 23.32 23.83
CA SER A 17 3.94 22.43 23.47
C SER A 17 3.48 21.56 22.31
N ALA A 18 4.26 21.57 21.24
CA ALA A 18 4.09 20.75 20.05
C ALA A 18 3.72 19.33 20.46
N ASN A 19 2.47 18.95 20.21
CA ASN A 19 1.98 17.63 20.58
C ASN A 19 2.78 16.58 19.81
N ASN A 20 3.37 15.74 20.64
CA ASN A 20 4.41 14.77 20.38
C ASN A 20 3.78 13.56 19.67
N TYR A 21 3.75 13.57 18.34
CA TYR A 21 3.42 12.36 17.58
C TYR A 21 4.66 11.47 17.53
N PRO A 22 4.59 10.21 18.00
CA PRO A 22 5.73 9.33 17.96
C PRO A 22 6.06 9.04 16.48
N ARG A 23 7.31 9.33 16.13
CA ARG A 23 7.94 8.95 14.88
C ARG A 23 8.09 7.42 14.88
N ILE A 24 7.19 6.70 14.22
CA ILE A 24 7.18 5.23 14.23
C ILE A 24 7.35 4.67 12.81
N GLN A 25 8.62 4.39 12.48
CA GLN A 25 9.04 3.20 11.72
C GLN A 25 8.61 1.94 12.52
N ILE A 26 8.31 0.73 12.04
CA ILE A 26 8.44 -0.01 10.78
C ILE A 26 7.59 -1.30 11.04
N PHE A 27 6.95 -1.92 10.03
CA PHE A 27 6.37 -3.27 10.10
C PHE A 27 7.46 -4.23 10.59
N PRO A 28 7.29 -4.94 11.72
CA PRO A 28 8.15 -6.09 11.98
C PRO A 28 7.59 -7.24 11.15
N CYS A 29 8.36 -7.68 10.18
CA CYS A 29 8.04 -8.86 9.39
C CYS A 29 8.20 -10.11 10.27
N ARG A 30 7.31 -11.10 10.12
CA ARG A 30 7.46 -12.38 10.80
C ARG A 30 8.70 -13.09 10.26
N GLY A 31 9.69 -13.27 11.12
CA GLY A 31 10.70 -14.33 10.98
C GLY A 31 11.98 -13.96 10.24
N THR A 32 12.90 -13.25 10.90
CA THR A 32 14.31 -13.67 10.96
C THR A 32 14.98 -13.01 12.17
N LEU A 33 15.36 -13.82 13.16
CA LEU A 33 16.29 -13.43 14.21
C LEU A 33 17.69 -13.28 13.58
N HIS A 34 17.96 -12.16 12.91
CA HIS A 34 19.35 -11.77 12.66
C HIS A 34 19.67 -10.52 13.48
N ARG A 35 20.32 -10.78 14.60
CA ARG A 35 20.94 -9.82 15.51
C ARG A 35 22.14 -9.23 14.77
N ALA A 36 21.98 -8.07 14.14
CA ALA A 36 23.10 -7.25 13.64
C ALA A 36 23.13 -5.92 14.41
N PRO A 37 24.33 -5.44 14.83
CA PRO A 37 24.45 -4.28 15.71
C PRO A 37 24.16 -2.99 14.93
N LEU A 38 23.24 -2.19 15.46
CA LEU A 38 22.90 -0.86 14.95
C LEU A 38 24.09 0.08 15.16
N SER A 39 24.71 0.53 14.07
CA SER A 39 25.44 1.80 14.04
C SER A 39 24.64 2.78 13.18
N PHE A 40 24.23 3.89 13.80
CA PHE A 40 23.42 4.94 13.18
C PHE A 40 24.33 5.98 12.50
N PRO A 41 24.09 6.37 11.23
CA PRO A 41 24.56 7.65 10.74
C PRO A 41 23.61 8.78 11.18
N SER A 42 24.21 9.89 11.60
CA SER A 42 23.56 11.08 12.14
C SER A 42 22.86 11.95 11.08
N ARG A 43 21.82 12.64 11.57
CA ARG A 43 20.90 13.63 10.95
C ARG A 43 21.48 14.52 9.84
N ASN A 44 20.74 14.64 8.74
CA ASN A 44 20.07 15.91 8.36
C ASN A 44 19.19 15.74 7.11
N SER A 45 17.87 15.60 7.30
CA SER A 45 16.91 16.06 6.30
C SER A 45 15.66 16.56 7.03
N ARG A 46 15.37 17.83 6.80
CA ARG A 46 14.24 18.57 7.39
C ARG A 46 13.00 18.13 6.60
N PHE A 47 12.19 17.24 7.17
CA PHE A 47 10.92 16.82 6.57
C PHE A 47 9.82 17.87 6.86
N PRO A 48 8.95 18.18 5.89
CA PRO A 48 7.85 19.11 6.12
C PRO A 48 6.83 18.54 7.12
N SER A 49 6.13 19.43 7.82
CA SER A 49 5.13 19.13 8.83
C SER A 49 3.89 18.40 8.27
N PRO A 50 3.14 17.65 9.09
CA PRO A 50 1.94 16.94 8.65
C PRO A 50 0.86 17.90 8.14
N ILE A 51 0.29 17.59 6.97
CA ILE A 51 -0.89 18.29 6.42
C ILE A 51 -2.13 17.45 6.80
N PRO A 52 -3.26 18.08 7.19
CA PRO A 52 -4.51 17.38 7.49
C PRO A 52 -4.99 16.49 6.33
N ILE A 53 -5.53 15.32 6.65
CA ILE A 53 -5.92 14.21 5.73
C ILE A 53 -7.06 14.60 4.75
N SER A 54 -7.58 15.83 4.83
CA SER A 54 -8.73 16.28 4.04
C SER A 54 -8.39 16.75 2.63
N GLU A 55 -7.13 17.02 2.30
CA GLU A 55 -6.81 17.62 1.00
C GLU A 55 -5.89 16.74 0.15
N THR A 56 -6.49 16.27 -0.95
CA THR A 56 -5.84 15.80 -2.18
C THR A 56 -5.50 14.31 -2.27
N LEU A 57 -6.51 13.44 -2.29
CA LEU A 57 -6.41 12.14 -2.98
C LEU A 57 -6.55 12.32 -4.50
N ARG A 58 -5.51 12.82 -5.18
CA ARG A 58 -5.44 12.75 -6.65
C ARG A 58 -4.32 11.80 -7.03
N LEU A 59 -4.63 10.81 -7.85
CA LEU A 59 -3.67 9.83 -8.33
C LEU A 59 -2.51 10.46 -9.11
N SER A 60 -1.31 10.27 -8.57
CA SER A 60 -0.07 10.14 -9.32
C SER A 60 0.69 8.92 -8.76
N PRO A 61 1.71 8.37 -9.42
CA PRO A 61 2.63 7.42 -8.78
C PRO A 61 3.19 7.96 -7.44
N GLN A 62 3.30 9.28 -7.31
CA GLN A 62 3.69 9.95 -6.07
C GLN A 62 2.59 9.89 -5.00
N PHE A 63 1.30 9.83 -5.39
CA PHE A 63 0.18 9.60 -4.49
C PHE A 63 0.23 8.20 -3.87
N ALA A 64 0.44 7.16 -4.69
CA ALA A 64 0.67 5.81 -4.16
C ALA A 64 1.87 5.81 -3.22
N ALA A 65 2.98 6.45 -3.60
CA ALA A 65 4.15 6.61 -2.73
C ALA A 65 3.91 7.52 -1.49
N ARG A 66 2.86 8.33 -1.42
CA ARG A 66 2.54 9.20 -0.27
C ARG A 66 1.61 8.52 0.72
N GLU A 67 0.61 7.79 0.25
CA GLU A 67 -0.29 7.01 1.10
C GLU A 67 0.33 5.67 1.53
N LEU A 68 1.11 5.02 0.65
CA LEU A 68 1.83 3.80 1.02
C LEU A 68 3.02 4.07 1.96
N ARG A 69 3.47 5.33 2.13
CA ARG A 69 4.42 5.69 3.18
C ARG A 69 3.89 5.42 4.59
N PHE A 70 2.57 5.46 4.78
CA PHE A 70 1.95 5.03 6.03
C PHE A 70 2.13 3.52 6.29
N ILE A 71 2.28 2.75 5.22
CA ILE A 71 2.64 1.32 5.21
C ILE A 71 4.19 1.16 5.17
N GLY A 72 4.93 2.26 5.04
CA GLY A 72 6.39 2.30 4.99
C GLY A 72 7.01 1.66 3.74
N ALA A 73 6.22 1.27 2.74
CA ALA A 73 6.71 0.80 1.46
C ALA A 73 7.36 1.97 0.70
N LEU A 74 8.56 1.75 0.17
CA LEU A 74 9.34 2.73 -0.58
C LEU A 74 9.33 2.39 -2.07
N PRO A 75 9.40 3.38 -2.97
CA PRO A 75 9.53 3.12 -4.40
C PRO A 75 10.72 2.21 -4.71
N ASN A 76 10.57 1.35 -5.71
CA ASN A 76 11.65 0.51 -6.21
C ASN A 76 12.64 1.35 -7.04
N GLU A 77 13.73 1.78 -6.43
CA GLU A 77 14.78 2.57 -7.09
C GLU A 77 15.56 1.78 -8.16
N ASP A 78 15.69 0.47 -7.97
CA ASP A 78 16.43 -0.43 -8.87
C ASP A 78 15.63 -0.82 -10.13
N LYS A 79 14.38 -0.35 -10.25
CA LYS A 79 13.48 -0.60 -11.37
C LYS A 79 13.33 -2.08 -11.75
N HIS A 80 13.48 -2.97 -10.76
CA HIS A 80 13.21 -4.40 -10.94
C HIS A 80 11.85 -4.60 -11.63
N PRO A 81 11.81 -5.34 -12.75
CA PRO A 81 10.58 -5.55 -13.50
C PRO A 81 9.49 -6.11 -12.59
N ALA A 82 8.27 -5.59 -12.74
CA ALA A 82 7.08 -6.03 -12.02
C ALA A 82 7.07 -5.74 -10.50
N ILE A 83 8.08 -5.04 -9.95
CA ILE A 83 8.11 -4.55 -8.56
C ILE A 83 8.02 -3.03 -8.58
N ASP A 84 7.02 -2.48 -7.87
CA ASP A 84 6.79 -1.03 -7.79
C ASP A 84 7.28 -0.46 -6.47
N PHE A 85 7.19 -1.25 -5.38
CA PHE A 85 7.63 -0.85 -4.05
C PHE A 85 8.37 -1.97 -3.33
N THR A 86 9.27 -1.60 -2.43
CA THR A 86 10.02 -2.49 -1.54
C THR A 86 9.88 -2.06 -0.09
N TYR A 87 10.11 -2.99 0.82
CA TYR A 87 10.17 -2.71 2.24
C TYR A 87 11.56 -3.01 2.81
N PRO A 88 12.40 -1.99 3.10
CA PRO A 88 13.82 -2.20 3.38
C PRO A 88 14.14 -3.08 4.59
N SER A 89 13.23 -3.20 5.54
CA SER A 89 13.53 -3.95 6.77
C SER A 89 13.36 -5.47 6.65
N CYS A 90 12.73 -5.96 5.57
CA CYS A 90 12.53 -7.40 5.38
C CYS A 90 12.40 -7.81 3.91
N ASP A 91 12.89 -6.98 3.01
CA ASP A 91 12.93 -7.23 1.56
C ASP A 91 11.57 -7.63 0.96
N ALA A 92 10.47 -7.21 1.58
CA ALA A 92 9.14 -7.49 1.06
C ALA A 92 8.94 -6.68 -0.23
N LEU A 93 8.58 -7.40 -1.29
CA LEU A 93 8.35 -6.84 -2.62
C LEU A 93 6.85 -6.61 -2.83
N PHE A 94 6.50 -5.50 -3.47
CA PHE A 94 5.12 -5.13 -3.75
C PHE A 94 4.97 -4.67 -5.20
N GLN A 95 3.90 -5.14 -5.82
CA GLN A 95 3.44 -4.70 -7.13
C GLN A 95 2.13 -3.91 -6.96
N LEU A 96 1.94 -2.85 -7.72
CA LEU A 96 0.72 -2.06 -7.76
C LEU A 96 -0.01 -2.32 -9.08
N LYS A 97 -1.29 -2.65 -8.97
CA LYS A 97 -2.23 -2.67 -10.09
C LYS A 97 -3.40 -1.77 -9.76
N SER A 98 -3.71 -0.87 -10.69
CA SER A 98 -4.81 0.08 -10.55
C SER A 98 -5.80 -0.03 -11.68
N GLN A 99 -7.09 0.19 -11.40
CA GLN A 99 -8.11 0.35 -12.44
C GLN A 99 -9.16 1.40 -12.03
N GLY A 100 -9.69 2.12 -13.03
CA GLY A 100 -10.73 3.13 -12.86
C GLY A 100 -12.15 2.58 -12.65
N ARG A 101 -12.27 1.27 -12.42
CA ARG A 101 -13.55 0.58 -12.18
C ARG A 101 -13.47 -0.15 -10.85
N LYS A 102 -14.61 -0.34 -10.20
CA LYS A 102 -14.70 -1.06 -8.92
C LYS A 102 -13.96 -2.40 -9.01
N LEU A 103 -13.18 -2.73 -7.98
CA LEU A 103 -12.53 -4.05 -7.88
C LEU A 103 -13.62 -5.13 -7.87
N GLY A 104 -13.58 -6.02 -8.85
CA GLY A 104 -14.43 -7.20 -8.93
C GLY A 104 -13.67 -8.46 -8.54
N SER A 105 -14.15 -9.62 -9.02
CA SER A 105 -13.48 -10.91 -8.85
C SER A 105 -12.20 -11.08 -9.68
N SER A 106 -11.83 -10.08 -10.49
CA SER A 106 -10.67 -10.17 -11.37
C SER A 106 -9.95 -8.83 -11.57
N LEU A 107 -8.64 -8.91 -11.79
CA LEU A 107 -7.76 -7.77 -12.04
C LEU A 107 -6.75 -8.11 -13.14
N SER A 108 -6.57 -7.21 -14.11
CA SER A 108 -5.59 -7.42 -15.18
C SER A 108 -4.17 -7.37 -14.63
N ASP A 109 -3.32 -8.28 -15.10
CA ASP A 109 -1.90 -8.29 -14.80
C ASP A 109 -1.05 -8.38 -16.10
N GLY A 110 0.28 -8.48 -15.94
CA GLY A 110 1.28 -8.57 -16.99
C GLY A 110 1.33 -9.93 -17.66
N ALA A 111 2.54 -10.33 -18.07
CA ALA A 111 2.76 -11.51 -18.90
C ALA A 111 2.46 -12.79 -18.11
N TYR A 112 1.67 -13.69 -18.69
CA TYR A 112 1.30 -14.96 -18.04
C TYR A 112 2.53 -15.81 -17.70
N SER A 113 3.46 -15.96 -18.65
CA SER A 113 4.68 -16.77 -18.42
C SER A 113 5.50 -16.26 -17.22
N LYS A 114 5.71 -14.95 -17.12
CA LYS A 114 6.48 -14.35 -16.02
C LYS A 114 5.81 -14.52 -14.67
N MET A 115 4.48 -14.38 -14.62
CA MET A 115 3.75 -14.60 -13.37
C MET A 115 3.75 -16.10 -12.99
N SER A 116 3.53 -17.01 -13.93
CA SER A 116 3.63 -18.46 -13.68
C SER A 116 5.02 -18.87 -13.17
N GLU A 117 6.09 -18.41 -13.84
CA GLU A 117 7.48 -18.63 -13.41
C GLU A 117 7.73 -18.10 -11.99
N ALA A 118 7.16 -16.93 -11.65
CA ALA A 118 7.30 -16.34 -10.32
C ALA A 118 6.53 -17.14 -9.26
N ILE A 119 5.37 -17.70 -9.59
CA ILE A 119 4.59 -18.57 -8.70
C ILE A 119 5.34 -19.87 -8.44
N GLU A 120 5.80 -20.55 -9.50
CA GLU A 120 6.52 -21.82 -9.40
C GLU A 120 7.84 -21.69 -8.64
N ALA A 121 8.51 -20.55 -8.77
CA ALA A 121 9.76 -20.26 -8.06
C ALA A 121 9.56 -19.68 -6.65
N ASP A 122 8.32 -19.53 -6.17
CA ASP A 122 7.98 -18.82 -4.93
C ASP A 122 8.68 -17.45 -4.81
N ARG A 123 8.49 -16.60 -5.84
CA ARG A 123 9.04 -15.23 -5.94
C ARG A 123 7.96 -14.20 -6.29
N THR A 124 6.69 -14.51 -6.04
CA THR A 124 5.59 -13.56 -6.24
C THR A 124 5.72 -12.37 -5.29
N PRO A 125 5.51 -11.14 -5.76
CA PRO A 125 5.38 -9.99 -4.87
C PRO A 125 4.01 -9.99 -4.18
N ASN A 126 3.89 -9.21 -3.12
CA ASN A 126 2.58 -8.81 -2.63
C ASN A 126 1.92 -7.88 -3.65
N LEU A 127 0.59 -7.84 -3.70
CA LEU A 127 -0.14 -7.01 -4.66
C LEU A 127 -0.96 -5.94 -3.95
N PHE A 128 -0.74 -4.68 -4.32
CA PHE A 128 -1.68 -3.60 -4.09
C PHE A 128 -2.69 -3.54 -5.24
N ALA A 129 -3.93 -3.91 -4.98
CA ALA A 129 -5.05 -3.76 -5.89
C ALA A 129 -5.78 -2.45 -5.57
N LEU A 130 -5.67 -1.47 -6.47
CA LEU A 130 -6.18 -0.12 -6.30
C LEU A 130 -7.37 0.13 -7.24
N HIS A 131 -8.46 0.64 -6.68
CA HIS A 131 -9.58 1.20 -7.43
C HIS A 131 -9.67 2.69 -7.17
N TYR A 132 -9.79 3.44 -8.26
CA TYR A 132 -9.99 4.88 -8.24
C TYR A 132 -11.19 5.29 -9.08
N GLU A 133 -11.73 6.46 -8.76
CA GLU A 133 -12.78 7.12 -9.52
C GLU A 133 -12.14 7.96 -10.65
N PRO A 134 -12.38 7.65 -11.95
CA PRO A 134 -11.74 8.35 -13.06
C PRO A 134 -12.02 9.85 -13.11
N GLU A 135 -13.21 10.27 -12.69
CA GLU A 135 -13.68 11.66 -12.77
C GLU A 135 -12.93 12.56 -11.77
N THR A 136 -12.65 12.04 -10.58
CA THR A 136 -12.02 12.81 -9.49
C THR A 136 -10.57 12.41 -9.24
N TRP A 137 -10.11 11.30 -9.84
CA TRP A 137 -8.85 10.63 -9.57
C TRP A 137 -8.64 10.25 -8.09
N ARG A 138 -9.74 10.13 -7.33
CA ARG A 138 -9.71 9.74 -5.92
C ARG A 138 -9.62 8.24 -5.78
N VAL A 139 -8.77 7.80 -4.86
CA VAL A 139 -8.72 6.38 -4.48
C VAL A 139 -9.95 6.04 -3.66
N ARG A 140 -10.69 5.05 -4.14
CA ARG A 140 -11.91 4.54 -3.52
C ARG A 140 -11.63 3.27 -2.73
N ASN A 141 -10.87 2.34 -3.29
CA ASN A 141 -10.48 1.13 -2.56
C ASN A 141 -9.00 0.80 -2.78
N LEU A 142 -8.36 0.29 -1.75
CA LEU A 142 -7.00 -0.23 -1.80
C LEU A 142 -6.94 -1.51 -0.96
N ILE A 143 -6.57 -2.61 -1.61
CA ILE A 143 -6.46 -3.94 -1.00
C ILE A 143 -5.02 -4.41 -1.16
N LEU A 144 -4.42 -4.87 -0.06
CA LEU A 144 -3.16 -5.61 -0.07
C LEU A 144 -3.46 -7.10 -0.11
N VAL A 145 -2.99 -7.76 -1.16
CA VAL A 145 -3.06 -9.21 -1.36
C VAL A 145 -1.69 -9.80 -1.01
N LEU A 146 -1.66 -10.76 -0.09
CA LEU A 146 -0.43 -11.35 0.42
C LEU A 146 0.18 -12.33 -0.58
N ARG A 147 1.51 -12.30 -0.74
CA ARG A 147 2.20 -13.09 -1.76
C ARG A 147 1.98 -14.62 -1.69
N PHE A 148 1.77 -15.17 -0.49
CA PHE A 148 1.59 -16.61 -0.30
C PHE A 148 0.26 -17.13 -0.87
N SER A 149 -0.70 -16.25 -1.17
CA SER A 149 -1.99 -16.68 -1.72
C SER A 149 -1.97 -16.93 -3.22
N TYR A 150 -0.83 -16.72 -3.89
CA TYR A 150 -0.70 -16.97 -5.32
C TYR A 150 -0.51 -18.47 -5.59
N SER A 151 -1.29 -18.96 -6.54
CA SER A 151 -1.16 -20.29 -7.14
C SER A 151 -1.50 -20.19 -8.63
N LEU A 152 -1.18 -21.22 -9.41
CA LEU A 152 -1.56 -21.26 -10.82
C LEU A 152 -3.09 -21.24 -11.02
N SER A 153 -3.89 -21.65 -10.02
CA SER A 153 -5.36 -21.55 -10.06
C SER A 153 -5.88 -20.13 -9.85
N VAL A 154 -5.09 -19.25 -9.21
CA VAL A 154 -5.43 -17.84 -8.96
C VAL A 154 -5.14 -16.95 -10.17
N ILE A 155 -4.43 -17.46 -11.20
CA ILE A 155 -4.16 -16.71 -12.43
C ILE A 155 -4.81 -17.35 -13.64
N LYS A 156 -5.40 -16.52 -14.51
CA LYS A 156 -5.99 -16.95 -15.78
C LYS A 156 -5.19 -16.42 -16.95
N LYS A 157 -4.71 -17.33 -17.81
CA LYS A 157 -4.09 -16.99 -19.10
C LYS A 157 -5.10 -16.28 -20.00
N ARG A 158 -4.70 -15.16 -20.61
CA ARG A 158 -5.53 -14.43 -21.58
C ARG A 158 -5.21 -14.90 -22.99
N ASN A 159 -6.11 -14.61 -23.93
CA ASN A 159 -5.79 -14.77 -25.34
C ASN A 159 -4.67 -13.78 -25.73
N PRO A 160 -3.80 -14.15 -26.69
CA PRO A 160 -2.80 -13.25 -27.23
C PRO A 160 -3.42 -11.95 -27.76
N LEU A 161 -2.65 -10.87 -27.73
CA LEU A 161 -3.08 -9.62 -28.35
C LEU A 161 -3.21 -9.78 -29.86
N ARG A 162 -4.19 -9.05 -30.42
CA ARG A 162 -4.55 -9.10 -31.85
C ARG A 162 -3.35 -8.75 -32.75
N PRO A 163 -3.29 -9.24 -34.00
CA PRO A 163 -2.25 -8.92 -35.00
C PRO A 163 -1.93 -7.44 -35.19
N LYS A 164 -2.93 -6.58 -35.01
CA LYS A 164 -2.78 -5.13 -35.18
C LYS A 164 -2.29 -4.41 -33.93
N ALA A 165 -2.09 -5.11 -32.81
CA ALA A 165 -1.58 -4.50 -31.58
C ALA A 165 -0.05 -4.34 -31.67
N GLU A 166 0.49 -3.28 -31.07
CA GLU A 166 1.93 -3.03 -31.00
C GLU A 166 2.71 -4.20 -30.40
N ARG A 167 2.17 -4.81 -29.35
CA ARG A 167 2.69 -6.02 -28.72
C ARG A 167 1.96 -7.26 -29.20
N HIS A 168 1.85 -7.45 -30.51
CA HIS A 168 1.22 -8.64 -31.10
C HIS A 168 1.77 -9.93 -30.46
N ASP A 169 0.90 -10.93 -30.31
CA ASP A 169 1.17 -12.23 -29.68
C ASP A 169 1.53 -12.18 -28.19
N TRP A 170 1.59 -11.00 -27.59
CA TRP A 170 1.78 -10.89 -26.15
C TRP A 170 0.61 -11.54 -25.40
N VAL A 171 0.95 -12.48 -24.52
CA VAL A 171 -0.01 -13.22 -23.70
C VAL A 171 0.01 -12.68 -22.28
N GLY A 172 -1.04 -11.93 -21.93
CA GLY A 172 -1.24 -11.45 -20.57
C GLY A 172 -1.89 -12.49 -19.65
N CYS A 173 -2.01 -12.13 -18.38
CA CYS A 173 -2.84 -12.84 -17.43
C CYS A 173 -3.81 -11.92 -16.68
N THR A 174 -4.74 -12.56 -16.00
CA THR A 174 -5.69 -11.94 -15.08
C THR A 174 -5.54 -12.60 -13.73
N ILE A 175 -5.40 -11.83 -12.67
CA ILE A 175 -5.43 -12.31 -11.29
C ILE A 175 -6.90 -12.44 -10.90
N LEU A 176 -7.30 -13.64 -10.48
CA LEU A 176 -8.64 -13.96 -10.03
C LEU A 176 -8.78 -13.64 -8.55
N LEU A 177 -9.02 -12.36 -8.25
CA LEU A 177 -9.25 -11.90 -6.87
C LEU A 177 -10.36 -12.69 -6.16
N GLY A 178 -11.36 -13.21 -6.88
CA GLY A 178 -12.42 -14.05 -6.29
C GLY A 178 -11.93 -15.37 -5.70
N GLU A 179 -10.86 -15.94 -6.26
CA GLU A 179 -10.29 -17.24 -5.86
C GLU A 179 -9.29 -17.11 -4.71
N ILE A 180 -8.93 -15.89 -4.33
CA ILE A 180 -8.01 -15.62 -3.23
C ILE A 180 -8.79 -15.62 -1.90
N LEU A 181 -8.26 -16.32 -0.90
CA LEU A 181 -8.81 -16.35 0.46
C LEU A 181 -8.98 -14.94 1.04
N GLN A 182 -10.06 -14.71 1.78
CA GLN A 182 -10.37 -13.39 2.31
C GLN A 182 -9.35 -12.96 3.38
N GLU A 183 -8.77 -13.92 4.08
CA GLU A 183 -7.73 -13.74 5.10
C GLU A 183 -6.42 -13.21 4.47
N ALA A 184 -6.15 -13.55 3.22
CA ALA A 184 -5.01 -13.06 2.46
C ALA A 184 -5.23 -11.67 1.83
N LYS A 185 -6.41 -11.06 2.03
CA LYS A 185 -6.77 -9.72 1.54
C LYS A 185 -6.92 -8.74 2.69
N ILE A 186 -5.97 -7.83 2.81
CA ILE A 186 -6.00 -6.77 3.82
C ILE A 186 -6.57 -5.51 3.18
N LEU A 187 -7.73 -5.07 3.68
CA LEU A 187 -8.31 -3.79 3.28
C LEU A 187 -7.51 -2.65 3.91
N ILE A 188 -7.03 -1.73 3.08
CA ILE A 188 -6.30 -0.53 3.51
C ILE A 188 -7.20 0.70 3.36
N ILE A 189 -7.89 0.81 2.23
CA ILE A 189 -8.90 1.84 1.98
C ILE A 189 -10.17 1.14 1.52
N SER A 190 -11.30 1.47 2.14
CA SER A 190 -12.63 0.99 1.76
C SER A 190 -13.55 2.19 1.59
N ASP A 191 -14.08 2.36 0.37
CA ASP A 191 -14.94 3.47 -0.03
C ASP A 191 -14.42 4.87 0.37
N GLY A 192 -13.12 5.08 0.17
CA GLY A 192 -12.41 6.32 0.52
C GLY A 192 -12.03 6.45 1.99
N VAL A 193 -12.40 5.50 2.84
CA VAL A 193 -12.07 5.49 4.27
C VAL A 193 -10.84 4.62 4.52
N ALA A 194 -9.78 5.21 5.06
CA ALA A 194 -8.56 4.51 5.43
C ALA A 194 -8.75 3.71 6.73
N SER A 195 -8.27 2.46 6.74
CA SER A 195 -8.19 1.65 7.95
C SER A 195 -7.04 2.10 8.86
N PRO A 196 -7.15 1.91 10.18
CA PRO A 196 -6.07 2.24 11.10
C PRO A 196 -4.77 1.48 10.76
N ALA A 197 -3.65 2.20 10.81
CA ALA A 197 -2.31 1.67 10.55
C ALA A 197 -2.01 0.40 11.33
N ALA A 198 -2.40 0.41 12.61
CA ALA A 198 -2.12 -0.67 13.54
C ALA A 198 -2.84 -1.97 13.13
N ASP A 199 -4.06 -1.86 12.60
CA ASP A 199 -4.87 -3.01 12.18
C ASP A 199 -4.32 -3.62 10.89
N VAL A 200 -4.01 -2.78 9.91
CA VAL A 200 -3.35 -3.21 8.66
C VAL A 200 -2.04 -3.94 8.98
N ARG A 201 -1.23 -3.37 9.87
CA ARG A 201 0.02 -3.99 10.35
C ARG A 201 -0.22 -5.31 11.07
N LYS A 202 -1.20 -5.37 11.98
CA LYS A 202 -1.53 -6.57 12.74
C LYS A 202 -1.94 -7.72 11.83
N ARG A 203 -2.72 -7.43 10.78
CA ARG A 203 -3.17 -8.42 9.81
C ARG A 203 -2.08 -8.88 8.84
N TYR A 204 -1.05 -8.06 8.63
CA TYR A 204 0.08 -8.41 7.76
C TYR A 204 1.09 -9.35 8.44
N ARG A 205 1.16 -9.35 9.77
CA ARG A 205 2.05 -10.22 10.56
C ARG A 205 1.54 -11.66 10.62
#